data_AF-A0A942NJ42-F1
#
_entry.id   AF-A0A942NJ42-F1
#
_cell.length_a   1.000
_cell.length_b   1.000
_cell.length_c   1.000
_cell.angle_alpha   90.00
_cell.angle_beta   90.00
_cell.angle_gamma   90.00
#
_symmetry.space_group_name_H-M   'P 1'
#
loop_
_entity.id
_entity.type
_entity.pdbx_description
1 polymer ?
#
loop_
_entity_poly.entity_id
_entity_poly.type
_entity_poly.pdbx_seq_one_letter_code
_entity_poly.pdbx_strand_id
1 'polypeptide(L)'
;GRGSSLIGGTLRTELSRDELNRVLVDGFLPQVAVSERPVVKPRGGLRAAGLPYVQDAGITRHLAAFLAKQKQATHELGHAAPAENASFLHPTAVLFNGGVLKAAGLAERLMGILNGWLQAEQAPEARLLSGADLDLAVARGAAYYGFVRKGKGVRIKGGTAASYYVGVESAMPAVPGLPPEIEALCIAPFGMEEGSEQALPNDEFGLIIGEPVRFRFFASKIRREDQVGTRLETWDGEELEELDEIEITLPEEGKHPGEIVPVHLSAAVTEVGTLELKAVSNRDDKRWKIEFDVRAGDN
;
A
#
# COMPACT_ATOMS: atom_id res chain seq x y z
N GLY A 1 -59.20 5.53 27.21
CA GLY A 1 -58.62 4.96 25.98
C GLY A 1 -57.49 4.03 26.37
N ARG A 2 -57.62 2.74 26.00
CA ARG A 2 -56.59 1.71 26.17
C ARG A 2 -55.44 1.99 25.20
N GLY A 3 -54.24 2.22 25.72
CA GLY A 3 -53.01 2.35 24.94
C GLY A 3 -51.86 1.69 25.69
N SER A 4 -51.84 0.36 25.72
CA SER A 4 -50.76 -0.43 26.36
C SER A 4 -50.28 -1.59 25.48
N SER A 5 -50.50 -1.55 24.17
CA SER A 5 -50.22 -2.68 23.26
C SER A 5 -49.01 -2.48 22.35
N LEU A 6 -48.07 -1.58 22.67
CA LEU A 6 -46.87 -1.34 21.86
C LEU A 6 -45.62 -2.11 22.31
N ILE A 7 -45.70 -2.93 23.38
CA ILE A 7 -44.56 -3.71 23.91
C ILE A 7 -44.99 -5.19 24.05
N GLY A 8 -45.62 -5.75 23.01
CA GLY A 8 -46.16 -7.11 23.01
C GLY A 8 -45.27 -8.17 22.32
N GLY A 9 -44.11 -7.78 21.81
CA GLY A 9 -43.28 -8.65 20.96
C GLY A 9 -41.77 -8.49 21.14
N THR A 10 -41.32 -7.95 22.27
CA THR A 10 -39.90 -7.75 22.52
C THR A 10 -39.26 -9.09 22.89
N LEU A 11 -38.52 -9.69 21.96
CA LEU A 11 -37.64 -10.81 22.24
C LEU A 11 -36.53 -10.30 23.16
N ARG A 12 -36.51 -10.80 24.40
CA ARG A 12 -35.43 -10.55 25.36
C ARG A 12 -34.52 -11.77 25.39
N THR A 13 -33.24 -11.56 25.11
CA THR A 13 -32.21 -12.59 25.27
C THR A 13 -31.17 -12.08 26.25
N GLU A 14 -30.56 -13.00 26.99
CA GLU A 14 -29.38 -12.71 27.78
C GLU A 14 -28.15 -12.98 26.92
N LEU A 15 -27.17 -12.08 26.99
CA LEU A 15 -25.86 -12.25 26.38
C LEU A 15 -24.86 -12.33 27.52
N SER A 16 -24.21 -13.48 27.68
CA SER A 16 -23.16 -13.63 28.68
C SER A 16 -21.90 -12.88 28.24
N ARG A 17 -21.10 -12.47 29.22
CA ARG A 17 -19.78 -11.88 28.96
C ARG A 17 -18.89 -12.85 28.17
N ASP A 18 -18.99 -14.14 28.44
CA ASP A 18 -18.20 -15.16 27.77
C ASP A 18 -18.61 -15.35 26.32
N GLU A 19 -19.92 -15.33 26.01
CA GLU A 19 -20.40 -15.36 24.63
C GLU A 19 -19.98 -14.10 23.86
N LEU A 20 -20.07 -12.92 24.47
CA LEU A 20 -19.62 -11.68 23.84
C LEU A 20 -18.11 -11.68 23.60
N ASN A 21 -17.32 -12.13 24.59
CA ASN A 21 -15.88 -12.29 24.43
C ASN A 21 -15.56 -13.29 23.32
N ARG A 22 -16.24 -14.44 23.27
CA ARG A 22 -16.03 -15.44 22.21
C ARG A 22 -16.33 -14.87 20.83
N VAL A 23 -17.48 -14.22 20.67
CA VAL A 23 -17.90 -13.68 19.36
C VAL A 23 -17.02 -12.51 18.93
N LEU A 24 -16.76 -11.56 19.81
CA LEU A 24 -15.99 -10.35 19.46
C LEU A 24 -14.48 -10.65 19.38
N VAL A 25 -13.92 -11.36 20.35
CA VAL A 25 -12.48 -11.64 20.39
C VAL A 25 -12.11 -12.71 19.37
N ASP A 26 -12.81 -13.84 19.30
CA ASP A 26 -12.44 -14.89 18.33
C ASP A 26 -12.84 -14.52 16.89
N GLY A 27 -13.86 -13.67 16.72
CA GLY A 27 -14.23 -13.15 15.39
C GLY A 27 -13.18 -12.23 14.78
N PHE A 28 -12.71 -11.24 15.55
CA PHE A 28 -11.74 -10.25 15.06
C PHE A 28 -10.27 -10.67 15.27
N LEU A 29 -9.98 -11.45 16.31
CA LEU A 29 -8.63 -11.92 16.68
C LEU A 29 -8.61 -13.45 16.88
N PRO A 30 -8.98 -14.26 15.86
CA PRO A 30 -8.94 -15.70 15.97
C PRO A 30 -7.52 -16.20 16.30
N GLN A 31 -7.43 -17.24 17.13
CA GLN A 31 -6.17 -18.00 17.30
C GLN A 31 -5.89 -18.74 15.99
N VAL A 32 -4.82 -18.38 15.29
CA VAL A 32 -4.45 -18.93 13.99
C VAL A 32 -2.96 -19.21 13.93
N ALA A 33 -2.54 -20.13 13.08
CA ALA A 33 -1.12 -20.33 12.80
C ALA A 33 -0.57 -19.20 11.90
N VAL A 34 0.73 -18.94 11.96
CA VAL A 34 1.40 -17.93 11.11
C VAL A 34 1.34 -18.26 9.61
N SER A 35 1.10 -19.53 9.27
CA SER A 35 0.88 -19.99 7.90
C SER A 35 -0.53 -19.70 7.38
N GLU A 36 -1.49 -19.31 8.23
CA GLU A 36 -2.84 -19.00 7.79
C GLU A 36 -2.89 -17.71 6.96
N ARG A 37 -3.88 -17.63 6.08
CA ARG A 37 -4.07 -16.52 5.15
C ARG A 37 -5.51 -16.00 5.24
N PRO A 38 -5.75 -14.73 4.88
CA PRO A 38 -7.10 -14.19 4.78
C PRO A 38 -7.98 -15.02 3.86
N VAL A 39 -9.23 -15.23 4.28
CA VAL A 39 -10.21 -15.99 3.51
C VAL A 39 -10.78 -15.13 2.40
N VAL A 40 -10.42 -15.42 1.15
CA VAL A 40 -11.01 -14.79 -0.04
C VAL A 40 -12.18 -15.65 -0.52
N LYS A 41 -13.40 -15.11 -0.49
CA LYS A 41 -14.58 -15.78 -1.07
C LYS A 41 -14.84 -15.25 -2.48
N PRO A 42 -15.28 -16.10 -3.43
CA PRO A 42 -15.70 -15.65 -4.76
C PRO A 42 -16.71 -14.51 -4.63
N ARG A 43 -16.42 -13.37 -5.27
CA ARG A 43 -17.28 -12.19 -5.23
C ARG A 43 -18.57 -12.51 -5.99
N GLY A 44 -19.74 -12.28 -5.38
CA GLY A 44 -21.01 -12.30 -6.10
C GLY A 44 -21.08 -11.17 -7.12
N GLY A 45 -21.76 -11.37 -8.25
CA GLY A 45 -21.85 -10.40 -9.36
C GLY A 45 -22.65 -9.13 -9.07
N LEU A 46 -23.30 -9.03 -7.91
CA LEU A 46 -24.05 -7.86 -7.45
C LEU A 46 -23.60 -7.49 -6.04
N ARG A 47 -23.28 -6.21 -5.81
CA ARG A 47 -22.94 -5.66 -4.48
C ARG A 47 -23.90 -4.54 -4.11
N ALA A 48 -24.22 -4.45 -2.82
CA ALA A 48 -24.87 -3.26 -2.28
C ALA A 48 -23.93 -2.05 -2.42
N ALA A 49 -24.48 -0.87 -2.76
CA ALA A 49 -23.72 0.37 -2.79
C ALA A 49 -23.27 0.71 -1.36
N GLY A 50 -21.98 0.55 -1.07
CA GLY A 50 -21.38 0.78 0.23
C GLY A 50 -19.87 0.75 0.14
N LEU A 51 -19.18 1.17 1.20
CA LEU A 51 -17.73 1.17 1.26
C LEU A 51 -17.18 -0.26 1.07
N PRO A 52 -16.04 -0.43 0.38
CA PRO A 52 -15.42 -1.73 0.18
C PRO A 52 -14.87 -2.24 1.52
N TYR A 53 -15.67 -3.03 2.24
CA TYR A 53 -15.20 -3.70 3.47
C TYR A 53 -14.43 -4.97 3.12
N VAL A 54 -13.35 -5.23 3.88
CA VAL A 54 -12.59 -6.48 3.84
C VAL A 54 -13.51 -7.66 4.15
N GLN A 55 -13.44 -8.73 3.36
CA GLN A 55 -14.31 -9.89 3.51
C GLN A 55 -14.01 -10.71 4.77
N ASP A 56 -12.74 -10.81 5.13
CA ASP A 56 -12.27 -11.52 6.31
C ASP A 56 -11.97 -10.52 7.44
N ALA A 57 -12.79 -10.57 8.49
CA ALA A 57 -12.64 -9.72 9.67
C ALA A 57 -11.54 -10.21 10.64
N GLY A 58 -10.97 -11.39 10.42
CA GLY A 58 -9.91 -11.96 11.26
C GLY A 58 -8.58 -11.24 11.08
N ILE A 59 -8.36 -10.18 11.85
CA ILE A 59 -7.16 -9.32 11.80
C ILE A 59 -5.87 -10.14 11.91
N THR A 60 -5.87 -11.21 12.72
CA THR A 60 -4.68 -12.05 12.93
C THR A 60 -4.28 -12.85 11.69
N ARG A 61 -5.21 -13.19 10.79
CA ARG A 61 -4.88 -13.82 9.49
C ARG A 61 -4.17 -12.85 8.56
N HIS A 62 -4.63 -11.59 8.55
CA HIS A 62 -3.99 -10.51 7.78
C HIS A 62 -2.60 -10.20 8.33
N LEU A 63 -2.45 -10.14 9.66
CA LEU A 63 -1.15 -9.96 10.29
C LEU A 63 -0.18 -11.09 9.94
N ALA A 64 -0.63 -12.35 9.99
CA ALA A 64 0.17 -13.50 9.60
C ALA A 64 0.64 -13.42 8.13
N ALA A 65 -0.28 -13.10 7.21
CA ALA A 65 0.05 -12.93 5.80
C ALA A 65 1.04 -11.78 5.55
N PHE A 66 0.84 -10.64 6.24
CA PHE A 66 1.74 -9.49 6.15
C PHE A 66 3.17 -9.86 6.60
N LEU A 67 3.33 -10.47 7.78
CA LEU A 67 4.66 -10.82 8.30
C LEU A 67 5.36 -11.88 7.43
N ALA A 68 4.60 -12.83 6.87
CA ALA A 68 5.16 -13.80 5.93
C ALA A 68 5.65 -13.13 4.63
N LYS A 69 4.86 -12.23 4.04
CA LYS A 69 5.24 -11.45 2.85
C LYS A 69 6.47 -10.57 3.10
N GLN A 70 6.63 -10.09 4.33
CA GLN A 70 7.73 -9.19 4.72
C GLN A 70 8.96 -9.92 5.30
N LYS A 71 9.08 -11.24 5.11
CA LYS A 71 10.21 -12.04 5.65
C LYS A 71 11.60 -11.44 5.36
N GLN A 72 11.80 -10.82 4.20
CA GLN A 72 13.08 -10.20 3.80
C GLN A 72 13.13 -8.68 4.02
N ALA A 73 12.15 -8.07 4.72
CA ALA A 73 12.08 -6.62 4.95
C ALA A 73 13.32 -6.02 5.63
N THR A 74 14.04 -6.83 6.43
CA THR A 74 15.13 -6.35 7.28
C THR A 74 16.51 -6.82 6.83
N HIS A 75 16.60 -7.48 5.66
CA HIS A 75 17.87 -8.03 5.16
C HIS A 75 18.97 -6.96 5.02
N GLU A 76 18.60 -5.77 4.53
CA GLU A 76 19.50 -4.63 4.35
C GLU A 76 19.89 -3.92 5.66
N LEU A 77 19.15 -4.16 6.75
CA LEU A 77 19.37 -3.45 8.01
C LEU A 77 20.54 -4.01 8.83
N GLY A 78 21.17 -5.12 8.39
CA GLY A 78 22.40 -5.72 8.93
C GLY A 78 22.27 -6.32 10.34
N HIS A 79 21.75 -5.54 11.29
CA HIS A 79 21.52 -5.91 12.69
C HIS A 79 20.15 -6.56 12.95
N ALA A 80 19.32 -6.65 11.91
CA ALA A 80 17.98 -7.23 11.97
C ALA A 80 17.79 -8.32 10.90
N ALA A 81 18.88 -8.94 10.43
CA ALA A 81 18.80 -9.98 9.42
C ALA A 81 17.84 -11.10 9.85
N PRO A 82 17.01 -11.63 8.93
CA PRO A 82 16.09 -12.71 9.26
C PRO A 82 16.86 -13.94 9.75
N ALA A 83 16.31 -14.68 10.72
CA ALA A 83 16.90 -15.98 11.07
C ALA A 83 16.85 -16.91 9.83
N GLU A 84 17.90 -17.72 9.61
CA GLU A 84 18.07 -18.53 8.39
C GLU A 84 16.83 -19.37 8.02
N ASN A 85 16.08 -19.83 9.03
CA ASN A 85 14.89 -20.68 8.85
C ASN A 85 13.56 -20.01 9.24
N ALA A 86 13.52 -18.68 9.39
CA ALA A 86 12.29 -17.98 9.78
C ALA A 86 11.19 -18.17 8.71
N SER A 87 9.95 -18.50 9.08
CA SER A 87 8.84 -18.53 8.10
C SER A 87 8.18 -17.17 7.90
N PHE A 88 8.48 -16.20 8.77
CA PHE A 88 7.94 -14.84 8.75
C PHE A 88 8.95 -13.83 9.34
N LEU A 89 8.67 -12.53 9.17
CA LEU A 89 9.43 -11.47 9.84
C LEU A 89 9.19 -11.49 11.35
N HIS A 90 10.23 -11.60 12.17
CA HIS A 90 10.14 -11.61 13.64
C HIS A 90 10.14 -10.19 14.23
N PRO A 91 9.00 -9.63 14.69
CA PRO A 91 8.97 -8.30 15.28
C PRO A 91 9.58 -8.33 16.68
N THR A 92 10.45 -7.38 16.99
CA THR A 92 11.08 -7.26 18.32
C THR A 92 10.30 -6.33 19.26
N ALA A 93 9.48 -5.44 18.71
CA ALA A 93 8.66 -4.51 19.45
C ALA A 93 7.33 -4.25 18.75
N VAL A 94 6.29 -3.97 19.53
CA VAL A 94 4.95 -3.63 19.05
C VAL A 94 4.52 -2.31 19.68
N LEU A 95 4.05 -1.37 18.86
CA LEU A 95 3.40 -0.14 19.31
C LEU A 95 1.93 -0.19 18.90
N PHE A 96 1.03 -0.20 19.88
CA PHE A 96 -0.40 -0.09 19.59
C PHE A 96 -0.80 1.35 19.31
N ASN A 97 -1.82 1.50 18.45
CA ASN A 97 -2.45 2.76 18.11
C ASN A 97 -3.94 2.54 17.86
N GLY A 98 -4.77 3.55 18.13
CA GLY A 98 -6.21 3.52 17.90
C GLY A 98 -7.01 2.92 19.06
N GLY A 99 -8.29 3.32 19.14
CA GLY A 99 -9.14 3.05 20.30
C GLY A 99 -9.47 1.57 20.54
N VAL A 100 -9.45 0.72 19.52
CA VAL A 100 -9.75 -0.72 19.64
C VAL A 100 -8.78 -1.39 20.63
N LEU A 101 -7.50 -1.02 20.58
CA LEU A 101 -6.43 -1.63 21.38
C LEU A 101 -6.34 -1.07 22.80
N LYS A 102 -7.27 -0.18 23.19
CA LYS A 102 -7.48 0.16 24.61
C LYS A 102 -8.13 -0.98 25.39
N ALA A 103 -8.86 -1.87 24.70
CA ALA A 103 -9.44 -3.04 25.33
C ALA A 103 -8.31 -4.03 25.66
N ALA A 104 -7.96 -4.16 26.94
CA ALA A 104 -6.89 -5.03 27.41
C ALA A 104 -6.99 -6.46 26.87
N GLY A 105 -8.21 -7.04 26.84
CA GLY A 105 -8.42 -8.39 26.31
C GLY A 105 -8.07 -8.55 24.82
N LEU A 106 -8.26 -7.51 23.99
CA LEU A 106 -7.85 -7.54 22.57
C LEU A 106 -6.34 -7.36 22.43
N ALA A 107 -5.78 -6.42 23.18
CA ALA A 107 -4.34 -6.15 23.20
C ALA A 107 -3.53 -7.38 23.66
N GLU A 108 -3.95 -8.00 24.77
CA GLU A 108 -3.35 -9.23 25.32
C GLU A 108 -3.50 -10.41 24.36
N ARG A 109 -4.68 -10.57 23.75
CA ARG A 109 -4.91 -11.63 22.74
C ARG A 109 -3.98 -11.49 21.55
N LEU A 110 -3.83 -10.28 21.01
CA LEU A 110 -2.97 -10.02 19.86
C LEU A 110 -1.49 -10.27 20.20
N MET A 111 -1.02 -9.78 21.35
CA MET A 111 0.35 -10.05 21.82
C MET A 111 0.57 -11.55 22.05
N GLY A 112 -0.39 -12.25 22.65
CA GLY A 112 -0.30 -13.69 22.91
C GLY A 112 -0.21 -14.51 21.62
N ILE A 113 -0.96 -14.15 20.58
CA ILE A 113 -0.88 -14.77 19.26
C ILE A 113 0.50 -14.55 18.64
N LEU A 114 0.95 -13.29 18.59
CA LEU A 114 2.24 -12.92 18.00
C LEU A 114 3.42 -13.61 18.71
N ASN A 115 3.44 -13.54 20.05
CA ASN A 115 4.48 -14.18 20.85
C ASN A 115 4.42 -15.71 20.78
N GLY A 116 3.23 -16.28 20.60
CA GLY A 116 3.09 -17.71 20.31
C GLY A 116 3.75 -18.11 18.98
N TRP A 117 3.62 -17.29 17.93
CA TRP A 117 4.33 -17.52 16.66
C TRP A 117 5.85 -17.38 16.82
N LEU A 118 6.31 -16.34 17.52
CA LEU A 118 7.74 -16.12 17.80
C LEU A 118 8.34 -17.29 18.59
N GLN A 119 7.65 -17.74 19.65
CA GLN A 119 8.08 -18.87 20.46
C GLN A 119 8.17 -20.17 19.67
N ALA A 120 7.24 -20.42 18.74
CA ALA A 120 7.26 -21.60 17.87
C ALA A 120 8.50 -21.63 16.95
N GLU A 121 9.05 -20.47 16.60
CA GLU A 121 10.31 -20.34 15.84
C GLU A 121 11.54 -20.02 16.71
N GLN A 122 11.42 -20.23 18.03
CA GLN A 122 12.50 -19.99 19.00
C GLN A 122 13.02 -18.55 19.02
N ALA A 123 12.19 -17.59 18.62
CA ALA A 123 12.49 -16.16 18.66
C ALA A 123 12.11 -15.55 20.03
N PRO A 124 12.82 -14.49 20.48
CA PRO A 124 12.42 -13.74 21.67
C PRO A 124 11.02 -13.13 21.52
N GLU A 125 10.32 -12.99 22.64
CA GLU A 125 9.01 -12.31 22.66
C GLU A 125 9.14 -10.84 22.22
N ALA A 126 8.14 -10.38 21.47
CA ALA A 126 8.05 -8.98 21.10
C ALA A 126 7.71 -8.13 22.34
N ARG A 127 8.41 -7.02 22.50
CA ARG A 127 8.16 -6.07 23.59
C ARG A 127 7.04 -5.11 23.24
N LEU A 128 5.99 -5.07 24.06
CA LEU A 128 4.98 -4.01 23.95
C LEU A 128 5.57 -2.67 24.41
N LEU A 129 5.55 -1.68 23.52
CA LEU A 129 5.98 -0.31 23.82
C LEU A 129 4.90 0.42 24.62
N SER A 130 5.31 1.09 25.70
CA SER A 130 4.43 1.86 26.59
C SER A 130 4.52 3.37 26.33
N GLY A 131 3.62 4.14 26.95
CA GLY A 131 3.66 5.61 26.92
C GLY A 131 2.93 6.28 25.76
N ALA A 132 2.35 5.51 24.84
CA ALA A 132 1.47 6.03 23.80
C ALA A 132 0.06 6.29 24.36
N ASP A 133 -0.44 7.49 24.12
CA ASP A 133 -1.87 7.77 24.22
C ASP A 133 -2.53 7.28 22.93
N LEU A 134 -3.28 6.18 23.00
CA LEU A 134 -3.83 5.52 21.81
C LEU A 134 -4.84 6.37 21.04
N ASP A 135 -5.47 7.37 21.67
CA ASP A 135 -6.36 8.30 20.96
C ASP A 135 -5.57 9.41 20.26
N LEU A 136 -4.50 9.87 20.90
CA LEU A 136 -3.75 11.04 20.46
C LEU A 136 -2.48 10.71 19.68
N ALA A 137 -2.06 9.43 19.62
CA ALA A 137 -0.78 9.04 19.02
C ALA A 137 -0.64 9.53 17.57
N VAL A 138 -1.70 9.40 16.76
CA VAL A 138 -1.73 9.90 15.38
C VAL A 138 -1.62 11.44 15.35
N ALA A 139 -2.45 12.15 16.11
CA ALA A 139 -2.46 13.61 16.13
C ALA A 139 -1.14 14.20 16.65
N ARG A 140 -0.53 13.58 17.65
CA ARG A 140 0.80 13.94 18.17
C ARG A 140 1.88 13.71 17.12
N GLY A 141 1.85 12.58 16.43
CA GLY A 141 2.75 12.30 15.31
C GLY A 141 2.64 13.35 14.20
N ALA A 142 1.42 13.72 13.80
CA ALA A 142 1.18 14.76 12.80
C ALA A 142 1.66 16.15 13.25
N ALA A 143 1.39 16.53 14.50
CA ALA A 143 1.86 17.80 15.05
C ALA A 143 3.41 17.85 15.15
N TYR A 144 4.03 16.75 15.58
CA TYR A 144 5.48 16.61 15.62
C TYR A 144 6.09 16.68 14.21
N TYR A 145 5.48 16.01 13.23
CA TYR A 145 5.89 16.12 11.83
C TYR A 145 5.84 17.57 11.32
N GLY A 146 4.79 18.32 11.65
CA GLY A 146 4.70 19.76 11.34
C GLY A 146 5.80 20.60 12.00
N PHE A 147 6.27 20.22 13.19
CA PHE A 147 7.41 20.86 13.87
C PHE A 147 8.75 20.53 13.19
N VAL A 148 8.94 19.27 12.79
CA VAL A 148 10.08 18.80 12.00
C VAL A 148 10.18 19.51 10.66
N ARG A 149 9.05 19.73 9.96
CA ARG A 149 9.03 20.50 8.69
C ARG A 149 9.53 21.94 8.84
N LYS A 150 9.54 22.49 10.05
CA LYS A 150 10.13 23.80 10.36
C LYS A 150 11.62 23.72 10.73
N GLY A 151 12.27 22.59 10.47
CA GLY A 151 13.67 22.33 10.81
C GLY A 151 13.92 22.06 12.29
N LYS A 152 12.88 21.73 13.06
CA LYS A 152 12.98 21.52 14.51
C LYS A 152 12.65 20.07 14.88
N GLY A 153 13.64 19.33 15.34
CA GLY A 153 13.49 17.92 15.73
C GLY A 153 14.08 16.95 14.70
N VAL A 154 13.85 15.66 14.92
CA VAL A 154 14.38 14.57 14.09
C VAL A 154 13.32 14.13 13.08
N ARG A 155 13.69 14.15 11.79
CA ARG A 155 12.86 13.61 10.71
C ARG A 155 13.07 12.11 10.59
N ILE A 156 12.00 11.35 10.77
CA ILE A 156 11.93 9.96 10.33
C ILE A 156 11.68 10.01 8.83
N LYS A 157 12.52 9.34 8.06
CA LYS A 157 12.34 9.19 6.61
C LYS A 157 11.63 7.88 6.34
N GLY A 158 10.57 7.94 5.55
CA GLY A 158 9.95 6.80 4.90
C GLY A 158 10.18 6.92 3.40
N GLY A 159 10.51 5.82 2.76
CA GLY A 159 10.52 5.72 1.30
C GLY A 159 9.27 5.00 0.81
N THR A 160 9.10 4.95 -0.51
CA THR A 160 8.09 4.11 -1.17
C THR A 160 8.19 2.65 -0.70
N ALA A 161 7.04 2.01 -0.49
CA ALA A 161 6.96 0.61 -0.05
C ALA A 161 6.97 -0.40 -1.22
N ALA A 162 7.13 0.09 -2.45
CA ALA A 162 7.17 -0.65 -3.68
C ALA A 162 8.03 0.12 -4.70
N SER A 163 8.55 -0.61 -5.69
CA SER A 163 9.03 0.00 -6.93
C SER A 163 7.84 0.23 -7.86
N TYR A 164 7.78 1.39 -8.51
CA TYR A 164 6.70 1.79 -9.41
C TYR A 164 7.21 1.99 -10.82
N TYR A 165 6.40 1.55 -11.79
CA TYR A 165 6.75 1.52 -13.19
C TYR A 165 5.62 2.17 -14.02
N VAL A 166 6.00 2.74 -15.17
CA VAL A 166 5.06 3.16 -16.21
C VAL A 166 5.24 2.27 -17.43
N GLY A 167 4.12 1.91 -18.07
CA GLY A 167 4.14 1.21 -19.35
C GLY A 167 4.55 2.13 -20.49
N VAL A 168 5.55 1.71 -21.26
CA VAL A 168 6.03 2.40 -22.46
C VAL A 168 5.88 1.45 -23.65
N GLU A 169 5.18 1.89 -24.69
CA GLU A 169 5.08 1.11 -25.93
C GLU A 169 6.45 1.03 -26.63
N SER A 170 6.82 -0.16 -27.08
CA SER A 170 8.09 -0.36 -27.78
C SER A 170 8.06 0.29 -29.17
N ALA A 171 9.23 0.70 -29.67
CA ALA A 171 9.37 1.30 -31.00
C ALA A 171 9.25 0.28 -32.15
N MET A 172 8.73 -0.92 -31.90
CA MET A 172 8.63 -1.98 -32.90
C MET A 172 7.51 -1.69 -33.93
N PRO A 173 7.69 -2.10 -35.20
CA PRO A 173 6.65 -1.93 -36.21
C PRO A 173 5.34 -2.62 -35.80
N ALA A 174 4.22 -1.92 -35.93
CA ALA A 174 2.90 -2.48 -35.64
C ALA A 174 2.63 -3.71 -36.52
N VAL A 175 2.31 -4.84 -35.89
CA VAL A 175 1.90 -6.06 -36.57
C VAL A 175 0.37 -6.16 -36.54
N PRO A 176 -0.32 -6.27 -37.70
CA PRO A 176 -1.77 -6.35 -37.72
C PRO A 176 -2.32 -7.50 -36.86
N GLY A 177 -3.23 -7.18 -35.96
CA GLY A 177 -3.89 -8.16 -35.07
C GLY A 177 -3.13 -8.47 -33.78
N LEU A 178 -1.94 -7.89 -33.55
CA LEU A 178 -1.22 -7.98 -32.29
C LEU A 178 -1.19 -6.61 -31.60
N PRO A 179 -1.46 -6.55 -30.28
CA PRO A 179 -1.27 -5.31 -29.53
C PRO A 179 0.23 -4.95 -29.52
N PRO A 180 0.56 -3.65 -29.46
CA PRO A 180 1.94 -3.21 -29.28
C PRO A 180 2.52 -3.79 -27.99
N GLU A 181 3.79 -4.15 -28.05
CA GLU A 181 4.52 -4.66 -26.89
C GLU A 181 4.83 -3.50 -25.94
N ILE A 182 4.69 -3.73 -24.64
CA ILE A 182 4.86 -2.71 -23.61
C ILE A 182 6.01 -3.13 -22.71
N GLU A 183 6.96 -2.21 -22.52
CA GLU A 183 8.02 -2.31 -21.52
C GLU A 183 7.56 -1.62 -20.23
N ALA A 184 7.84 -2.21 -19.07
CA ALA A 184 7.67 -1.54 -17.79
C ALA A 184 8.96 -0.80 -17.43
N LEU A 185 8.87 0.54 -17.40
CA LEU A 185 9.99 1.42 -17.05
C LEU A 185 9.89 1.86 -15.59
N CYS A 186 10.89 1.54 -14.77
CA CYS A 186 10.94 1.94 -13.37
C CYS A 186 11.09 3.46 -13.26
N ILE A 187 10.10 4.11 -12.64
CA ILE A 187 10.05 5.57 -12.44
C ILE A 187 10.30 5.95 -10.98
N ALA A 188 10.00 5.07 -10.02
CA ALA A 188 10.31 5.28 -8.61
C ALA A 188 10.74 3.96 -7.97
N PRO A 189 11.99 3.83 -7.50
CA PRO A 189 12.48 2.60 -6.90
C PRO A 189 11.88 2.42 -5.51
N PHE A 190 11.97 1.20 -4.97
CA PHE A 190 11.69 0.93 -3.56
C PHE A 190 12.55 1.83 -2.66
N GLY A 191 11.95 2.39 -1.61
CA GLY A 191 12.66 3.26 -0.67
C GLY A 191 12.91 4.68 -1.17
N MET A 192 12.38 5.08 -2.34
CA MET A 192 12.48 6.47 -2.82
C MET A 192 11.88 7.43 -1.80
N GLU A 193 12.71 8.36 -1.29
CA GLU A 193 12.35 9.21 -0.16
C GLU A 193 11.23 10.19 -0.51
N GLU A 194 10.29 10.41 0.42
CA GLU A 194 9.28 11.47 0.29
C GLU A 194 9.92 12.86 0.14
N GLY A 195 9.45 13.59 -0.87
CA GLY A 195 9.97 14.90 -1.29
C GLY A 195 11.16 14.81 -2.24
N SER A 196 11.58 13.61 -2.66
CA SER A 196 12.58 13.43 -3.71
C SER A 196 11.93 13.42 -5.10
N GLU A 197 12.72 13.84 -6.09
CA GLU A 197 12.39 13.82 -7.50
C GLU A 197 13.55 13.17 -8.25
N GLN A 198 13.22 12.26 -9.17
CA GLN A 198 14.17 11.58 -10.06
C GLN A 198 13.77 11.89 -11.50
N ALA A 199 14.74 12.14 -12.36
CA ALA A 199 14.50 12.43 -13.77
C ALA A 199 15.25 11.43 -14.65
N LEU A 200 14.70 11.16 -15.83
CA LEU A 200 15.26 10.29 -16.86
C LEU A 200 15.66 11.12 -18.09
N PRO A 201 16.58 12.10 -17.98
CA PRO A 201 16.86 13.05 -19.06
C PRO A 201 17.48 12.41 -20.31
N ASN A 202 18.01 11.19 -20.19
CA ASN A 202 18.63 10.45 -21.29
C ASN A 202 17.62 9.55 -22.03
N ASP A 203 16.40 9.39 -21.51
CA ASP A 203 15.33 8.64 -22.14
C ASP A 203 14.34 9.61 -22.79
N GLU A 204 14.25 9.56 -24.11
CA GLU A 204 13.34 10.40 -24.89
C GLU A 204 12.08 9.62 -25.27
N PHE A 205 10.92 10.21 -24.96
CA PHE A 205 9.60 9.64 -25.21
C PHE A 205 8.76 10.60 -26.06
N GLY A 206 7.79 10.05 -26.80
CA GLY A 206 6.78 10.84 -27.49
C GLY A 206 5.52 10.97 -26.63
N LEU A 207 5.14 12.20 -26.26
CA LEU A 207 3.91 12.50 -25.55
C LEU A 207 2.84 13.03 -26.51
N ILE A 208 1.71 12.35 -26.59
CA ILE A 208 0.54 12.82 -27.34
C ILE A 208 -0.24 13.82 -26.48
N ILE A 209 -0.59 14.97 -27.05
CA ILE A 209 -1.34 16.04 -26.37
C ILE A 209 -2.62 16.41 -27.13
N GLY A 210 -3.60 17.00 -26.44
CA GLY A 210 -4.90 17.39 -26.99
C GLY A 210 -5.86 16.24 -27.31
N GLU A 211 -5.44 14.99 -27.08
CA GLU A 211 -6.27 13.78 -27.23
C GLU A 211 -6.29 12.97 -25.92
N PRO A 212 -7.35 12.16 -25.66
CA PRO A 212 -7.36 11.22 -24.56
C PRO A 212 -6.26 10.16 -24.73
N VAL A 213 -5.36 10.09 -23.75
CA VAL A 213 -4.25 9.14 -23.70
C VAL A 213 -4.31 8.33 -22.42
N ARG A 214 -3.86 7.08 -22.48
CA ARG A 214 -3.86 6.15 -21.33
C ARG A 214 -2.46 5.90 -20.83
N PHE A 215 -2.28 6.02 -19.52
CA PHE A 215 -1.06 5.64 -18.82
C PHE A 215 -1.34 4.40 -17.99
N ARG A 216 -0.59 3.32 -18.26
CA ARG A 216 -0.61 2.09 -17.46
C ARG A 216 0.51 2.17 -16.43
N PHE A 217 0.18 1.87 -15.17
CA PHE A 217 1.13 1.87 -14.07
C PHE A 217 1.24 0.48 -13.47
N PHE A 218 2.42 0.16 -12.94
CA PHE A 218 2.69 -1.12 -12.29
C PHE A 218 3.42 -0.89 -10.97
N ALA A 219 3.25 -1.81 -10.02
CA ALA A 219 3.97 -1.81 -8.75
C ALA A 219 4.60 -3.17 -8.47
N SER A 220 5.77 -3.17 -7.83
CA SER A 220 6.40 -4.38 -7.28
C SER A 220 6.76 -4.21 -5.82
N LYS A 221 6.30 -5.14 -4.98
CA LYS A 221 6.67 -5.21 -3.56
C LYS A 221 7.91 -6.11 -3.33
N ILE A 222 8.40 -6.80 -4.37
CA ILE A 222 9.50 -7.78 -4.29
C ILE A 222 10.75 -7.36 -5.09
N ARG A 223 10.60 -6.56 -6.15
CA ARG A 223 11.72 -6.05 -6.96
C ARG A 223 12.35 -4.79 -6.34
N ARG A 224 13.00 -4.97 -5.19
CA ARG A 224 13.52 -3.86 -4.36
C ARG A 224 14.81 -3.21 -4.88
N GLU A 225 15.54 -3.93 -5.72
CA GLU A 225 16.86 -3.52 -6.22
C GLU A 225 16.78 -2.69 -7.51
N ASP A 226 15.62 -2.72 -8.20
CA ASP A 226 15.42 -2.00 -9.45
C ASP A 226 15.60 -0.49 -9.24
N GLN A 227 16.33 0.16 -10.15
CA GLN A 227 16.63 1.59 -10.10
C GLN A 227 15.77 2.34 -11.11
N VAL A 228 15.72 3.67 -10.97
CA VAL A 228 15.08 4.54 -11.98
C VAL A 228 15.72 4.27 -13.35
N GLY A 229 14.90 3.98 -14.35
CA GLY A 229 15.36 3.65 -15.70
C GLY A 229 15.54 2.17 -15.99
N THR A 230 15.44 1.29 -14.99
CA THR A 230 15.37 -0.16 -15.23
C THR A 230 14.14 -0.48 -16.10
N ARG A 231 14.36 -1.23 -17.18
CA ARG A 231 13.32 -1.64 -18.14
C ARG A 231 13.07 -3.13 -18.03
N LEU A 232 11.80 -3.52 -17.99
CA LEU A 232 11.37 -4.91 -18.01
C LEU A 232 10.55 -5.14 -19.28
N GLU A 233 11.09 -5.93 -20.20
CA GLU A 233 10.41 -6.35 -21.44
C GLU A 233 9.38 -7.46 -21.16
N THR A 234 9.67 -8.29 -20.16
CA THR A 234 8.81 -9.40 -19.73
C THR A 234 8.83 -9.51 -18.22
N TRP A 235 7.68 -9.85 -17.64
CA TRP A 235 7.50 -10.08 -16.21
C TRP A 235 6.35 -11.06 -15.99
N ASP A 236 6.34 -11.74 -14.85
CA ASP A 236 5.20 -12.54 -14.42
C ASP A 236 4.22 -11.72 -13.58
N GLY A 237 3.00 -12.23 -13.39
CA GLY A 237 1.96 -11.56 -12.61
C GLY A 237 2.21 -11.53 -11.10
N GLU A 238 3.24 -12.20 -10.58
CA GLU A 238 3.63 -12.13 -9.17
C GLU A 238 4.71 -11.05 -8.94
N GLU A 239 5.50 -10.73 -9.97
CA GLU A 239 6.54 -9.71 -9.97
C GLU A 239 5.98 -8.29 -10.08
N LEU A 240 5.07 -8.05 -11.02
CA LEU A 240 4.39 -6.76 -11.20
C LEU A 240 2.87 -6.89 -11.06
N GLU A 241 2.33 -6.05 -10.19
CA GLU A 241 0.90 -5.80 -10.07
C GLU A 241 0.55 -4.59 -10.94
N GLU A 242 -0.37 -4.77 -11.88
CA GLU A 242 -0.92 -3.66 -12.66
C GLU A 242 -1.90 -2.84 -11.81
N LEU A 243 -1.70 -1.53 -11.82
CA LEU A 243 -2.49 -0.54 -11.09
C LEU A 243 -3.55 0.06 -12.02
N ASP A 244 -4.51 0.80 -11.46
CA ASP A 244 -5.55 1.45 -12.25
C ASP A 244 -4.96 2.35 -13.34
N GLU A 245 -5.40 2.15 -14.59
CA GLU A 245 -4.99 2.99 -15.71
C GLU A 245 -5.57 4.40 -15.61
N ILE A 246 -4.78 5.40 -16.01
CA ILE A 246 -5.22 6.79 -16.03
C ILE A 246 -5.47 7.21 -17.46
N GLU A 247 -6.72 7.54 -17.78
CA GLU A 247 -7.08 8.22 -19.02
C GLU A 247 -7.12 9.73 -18.78
N ILE A 248 -6.28 10.48 -19.48
CA ILE A 248 -6.17 11.94 -19.35
C ILE A 248 -6.05 12.60 -20.73
N THR A 249 -6.62 13.78 -20.89
CA THR A 249 -6.36 14.65 -22.05
C THR A 249 -5.41 15.75 -21.63
N LEU A 250 -4.19 15.72 -22.16
CA LEU A 250 -3.16 16.68 -21.81
C LEU A 250 -3.38 18.00 -22.57
N PRO A 251 -3.21 19.17 -21.92
CA PRO A 251 -3.43 20.46 -22.57
C PRO A 251 -2.49 20.68 -23.77
N GLU A 252 -3.05 21.25 -24.84
CA GLU A 252 -2.35 21.53 -26.10
C GLU A 252 -1.23 22.59 -25.94
N GLU A 253 -1.37 23.55 -25.03
CA GLU A 253 -0.38 24.61 -24.78
C GLU A 253 0.15 25.32 -26.07
N GLY A 254 -0.71 25.50 -27.08
CA GLY A 254 -0.33 26.10 -28.36
C GLY A 254 0.23 25.12 -29.40
N LYS A 255 -0.04 23.83 -29.22
CA LYS A 255 0.24 22.73 -30.15
C LYS A 255 -1.05 22.22 -30.80
N HIS A 256 -0.96 21.33 -31.77
CA HIS A 256 -2.15 20.72 -32.36
C HIS A 256 -2.59 19.47 -31.58
N PRO A 257 -3.91 19.19 -31.49
CA PRO A 257 -4.40 17.90 -31.01
C PRO A 257 -3.76 16.73 -31.78
N GLY A 258 -3.31 15.71 -31.05
CA GLY A 258 -2.62 14.55 -31.62
C GLY A 258 -1.14 14.79 -31.94
N GLU A 259 -0.60 15.99 -31.69
CA GLU A 259 0.83 16.26 -31.87
C GLU A 259 1.66 15.45 -30.86
N ILE A 260 2.74 14.82 -31.34
CA ILE A 260 3.71 14.11 -30.52
C ILE A 260 4.82 15.07 -30.11
N VAL A 261 4.92 15.36 -28.81
CA VAL A 261 5.98 16.20 -28.23
C VAL A 261 7.09 15.32 -27.65
N PRO A 262 8.36 15.53 -28.02
CA PRO A 262 9.45 14.82 -27.38
C PRO A 262 9.69 15.31 -25.96
N VAL A 263 9.66 14.38 -25.01
CA VAL A 263 9.76 14.63 -23.57
C VAL A 263 10.75 13.66 -22.92
N HIS A 264 11.26 14.02 -21.76
CA HIS A 264 11.76 13.06 -20.79
C HIS A 264 10.79 12.94 -19.61
N LEU A 265 10.89 11.85 -18.87
CA LEU A 265 10.06 11.63 -17.69
C LEU A 265 10.78 12.05 -16.41
N SER A 266 10.01 12.58 -15.47
CA SER A 266 10.45 12.81 -14.10
C SER A 266 9.37 12.37 -13.13
N ALA A 267 9.76 11.65 -12.09
CA ALA A 267 8.85 11.17 -11.07
C ALA A 267 9.23 11.76 -9.71
N ALA A 268 8.22 12.13 -8.93
CA ALA A 268 8.39 12.65 -7.59
C ALA A 268 7.46 11.94 -6.61
N VAL A 269 7.98 11.63 -5.42
CA VAL A 269 7.16 11.10 -4.32
C VAL A 269 6.78 12.27 -3.43
N THR A 270 5.51 12.59 -3.33
CA THR A 270 5.03 13.69 -2.49
C THR A 270 5.06 13.31 -1.01
N GLU A 271 5.03 14.31 -0.12
CA GLU A 271 4.96 14.09 1.34
C GLU A 271 3.66 13.41 1.81
N VAL A 272 2.61 13.40 0.98
CA VAL A 272 1.36 12.66 1.27
C VAL A 272 1.41 11.22 0.78
N GLY A 273 2.51 10.82 0.13
CA GLY A 273 2.72 9.49 -0.40
C GLY A 273 2.01 9.26 -1.73
N THR A 274 1.80 10.30 -2.53
CA THR A 274 1.32 10.22 -3.94
C THR A 274 2.53 10.24 -4.87
N LEU A 275 2.50 9.45 -5.95
CA LEU A 275 3.53 9.49 -7.00
C LEU A 275 3.09 10.42 -8.11
N GLU A 276 3.86 11.47 -8.36
CA GLU A 276 3.65 12.38 -9.47
C GLU A 276 4.59 11.98 -10.61
N LEU A 277 4.03 11.63 -11.77
CA LEU A 277 4.77 11.52 -13.01
C LEU A 277 4.63 12.84 -13.78
N LYS A 278 5.74 13.34 -14.31
CA LYS A 278 5.79 14.54 -15.14
C LYS A 278 6.46 14.20 -16.45
N ALA A 279 5.84 14.61 -17.54
CA ALA A 279 6.49 14.67 -18.83
C ALA A 279 7.05 16.08 -19.02
N VAL A 280 8.37 16.18 -19.18
CA VAL A 280 9.09 17.45 -19.32
C VAL A 280 9.56 17.58 -20.75
N SER A 281 9.18 18.67 -21.42
CA SER A 281 9.58 18.93 -22.80
C SER A 281 11.10 19.01 -22.96
N ASN A 282 11.63 18.37 -24.00
CA ASN A 282 13.05 18.48 -24.37
C ASN A 282 13.34 19.74 -25.21
N ARG A 283 12.31 20.48 -25.62
CA ARG A 283 12.42 21.59 -26.57
C ARG A 283 12.11 22.95 -25.96
N ASP A 284 11.29 22.99 -24.92
CA ASP A 284 10.84 24.21 -24.24
C ASP A 284 10.60 23.94 -22.74
N ASP A 285 10.21 24.96 -21.97
CA ASP A 285 10.03 24.86 -20.51
C ASP A 285 8.70 24.20 -20.08
N LYS A 286 7.97 23.59 -21.03
CA LYS A 286 6.65 23.02 -20.77
C LYS A 286 6.72 21.70 -20.00
N ARG A 287 5.71 21.47 -19.17
CA ARG A 287 5.61 20.31 -18.29
C ARG A 287 4.16 19.86 -18.17
N TRP A 288 3.92 18.58 -18.40
CA TRP A 288 2.62 17.96 -18.24
C TRP A 288 2.62 17.06 -17.01
N LYS A 289 1.70 17.33 -16.07
CA LYS A 289 1.55 16.55 -14.84
C LYS A 289 0.59 15.38 -15.07
N ILE A 290 1.03 14.19 -14.71
CA ILE A 290 0.27 12.94 -14.71
C ILE A 290 0.31 12.42 -13.27
N GLU A 291 -0.76 12.64 -12.51
CA GLU A 291 -0.79 12.33 -11.07
C GLU A 291 -1.49 11.01 -10.80
N PHE A 292 -0.86 10.16 -9.99
CA PHE A 292 -1.37 8.83 -9.64
C PHE A 292 -1.24 8.58 -8.12
N ASP A 293 -2.34 8.15 -7.49
CA ASP A 293 -2.34 7.78 -6.07
C ASP A 293 -1.86 6.34 -5.86
N VAL A 294 -0.59 6.19 -5.46
CA VAL A 294 0.03 4.89 -5.15
C VAL A 294 -0.58 4.18 -3.94
N ARG A 295 -1.39 4.85 -3.10
CA ARG A 295 -2.02 4.24 -1.92
C ARG A 295 -3.39 3.61 -2.22
N ALA A 296 -3.94 3.81 -3.42
CA ALA A 296 -5.23 3.22 -3.82
C ALA A 296 -5.14 1.73 -4.21
N GLY A 297 -3.93 1.19 -4.40
CA GLY A 297 -3.69 -0.20 -4.83
C GLY A 297 -3.82 -1.29 -3.76
N ASP A 298 -4.11 -0.96 -2.50
CA ASP A 298 -4.32 -1.98 -1.45
C ASP A 298 -5.79 -2.48 -1.40
N ASN A 299 -6.33 -2.93 -2.54
CA ASN A 299 -7.72 -3.43 -2.70
C ASN A 299 -7.89 -4.96 -2.58
#